data_AF-L7JT93-F1
#
_entry.id   AF-L7JT93-F1
#
_cell.length_a   1.000
_cell.length_b   1.000
_cell.length_c   1.000
_cell.angle_alpha   90.00
_cell.angle_beta   90.00
_cell.angle_gamma   90.00
#
_symmetry.space_group_name_H-M   'P 1'
#
loop_
_entity.id
_entity.type
_entity.pdbx_description
1 polymer ?
#
loop_
_entity_poly.entity_id
_entity_poly.type
_entity_poly.pdbx_seq_one_letter_code
_entity_poly.pdbx_strand_id
1 'polypeptide(L)'
;MEDAINIISDLTKSFLEADAVTYNRIPPKNDQQPALDDLRENNKLLKRQIAQLQTEVKNNELVKEKNDGLFLKYNNERFKYAKRIVSLEKDIEDLKCKLEYWKEEEVKLQENICLIKQPSANTLFLELMSGFNLQFYKKKCKAINVKKNDVIEIDMEGMKNHEITNRVWRSL
;
A
#
# COMPACT_ATOMS: atom_id res chain seq x y z
N MET A 1 -49.72 -14.08 92.45
CA MET A 1 -49.14 -12.75 92.15
C MET A 1 -47.94 -12.46 93.05
N GLU A 2 -47.95 -12.88 94.31
CA GLU A 2 -46.81 -12.72 95.24
C GLU A 2 -45.53 -13.44 94.80
N ASP A 3 -45.61 -14.64 94.21
CA ASP A 3 -44.42 -15.38 93.76
C ASP A 3 -43.61 -14.65 92.67
N ALA A 4 -44.30 -13.99 91.74
CA ALA A 4 -43.64 -13.21 90.69
C ALA A 4 -42.96 -11.96 91.25
N ILE A 5 -43.55 -11.36 92.29
CA ILE A 5 -42.99 -10.19 92.97
C ILE A 5 -41.74 -10.60 93.76
N ASN A 6 -41.77 -11.77 94.42
CA ASN A 6 -40.62 -12.29 95.16
C ASN A 6 -39.47 -12.68 94.22
N ILE A 7 -39.76 -13.32 93.08
CA ILE A 7 -38.74 -13.66 92.08
C ILE A 7 -38.08 -12.40 91.51
N ILE A 8 -38.87 -11.37 91.19
CA ILE A 8 -38.34 -10.08 90.71
C ILE A 8 -37.52 -9.41 91.80
N SER A 9 -37.98 -9.44 93.05
CA SER A 9 -37.23 -8.87 94.18
C SER A 9 -35.88 -9.56 94.38
N ASP A 10 -35.85 -10.89 94.35
CA ASP A 10 -34.63 -11.69 94.50
C ASP A 10 -33.66 -11.50 93.34
N LEU A 11 -34.15 -11.43 92.09
CA LEU A 11 -33.33 -11.12 90.92
C LEU A 11 -32.74 -9.72 91.00
N THR A 12 -33.53 -8.74 91.45
CA THR A 12 -33.08 -7.35 91.59
C THR A 12 -32.01 -7.23 92.68
N LYS A 13 -32.16 -7.98 93.78
CA LYS A 13 -31.16 -8.07 94.85
C LYS A 13 -29.88 -8.73 94.35
N SER A 14 -29.99 -9.85 93.65
CA SER A 14 -28.84 -10.54 93.02
C SER A 14 -28.09 -9.65 92.02
N PHE A 15 -28.81 -8.80 91.28
CA PHE A 15 -28.19 -7.88 90.32
C PHE A 15 -27.51 -6.68 90.99
N LEU A 16 -28.02 -6.22 92.14
CA LEU A 16 -27.44 -5.14 92.94
C LEU A 16 -26.26 -5.63 93.80
N GLU A 17 -26.27 -6.89 94.22
CA GLU A 17 -25.19 -7.56 94.95
C GLU A 17 -24.13 -8.17 94.01
N ALA A 18 -24.41 -8.25 92.71
CA ALA A 18 -23.42 -8.63 91.72
C ALA A 18 -22.35 -7.54 91.63
N ASP A 19 -21.17 -7.83 92.16
CA ASP A 19 -19.98 -6.99 91.98
C ASP A 19 -19.81 -6.64 90.51
N ALA A 20 -19.53 -5.37 90.22
CA ALA A 20 -19.25 -4.90 88.88
C ALA A 20 -18.19 -5.81 88.25
N VAL A 21 -18.58 -6.56 87.20
CA VAL A 21 -17.64 -7.37 86.42
C VAL A 21 -16.63 -6.42 85.80
N THR A 22 -15.55 -6.20 86.53
CA THR A 22 -14.37 -5.53 86.04
C THR A 22 -13.74 -6.55 85.12
N TYR A 23 -13.97 -6.36 83.82
CA TYR A 23 -13.16 -7.01 82.82
C TYR A 23 -11.73 -6.53 83.05
N ASN A 24 -10.96 -7.31 83.79
CA ASN A 24 -9.52 -7.24 83.73
C ASN A 24 -9.18 -7.59 82.28
N ARG A 25 -9.03 -6.57 81.43
CA ARG A 25 -8.30 -6.71 80.19
C ARG A 25 -6.92 -7.17 80.62
N ILE A 26 -6.70 -8.48 80.58
CA ILE A 26 -5.37 -9.04 80.62
C ILE A 26 -4.64 -8.31 79.50
N PRO A 27 -3.64 -7.45 79.79
CA PRO A 27 -2.86 -6.86 78.73
C PRO A 27 -2.34 -8.02 77.88
N PRO A 28 -2.39 -7.93 76.53
CA PRO A 28 -1.90 -9.01 75.69
C PRO A 28 -0.52 -9.41 76.19
N LYS A 29 -0.30 -10.71 76.42
CA LYS A 29 1.00 -11.21 76.89
C LYS A 29 2.07 -10.59 75.98
N ASN A 30 3.13 -10.07 76.59
CA ASN A 30 4.23 -9.34 75.93
C ASN A 30 4.83 -10.11 74.72
N ASP A 31 4.61 -11.42 74.66
CA ASP A 31 5.01 -12.34 73.59
C ASP A 31 4.29 -12.11 72.23
N GLN A 32 3.15 -11.40 72.20
CA GLN A 32 2.40 -11.11 70.95
C GLN A 32 2.72 -9.74 70.33
N GLN A 33 3.38 -8.86 71.08
CA GLN A 33 3.79 -7.53 70.64
C GLN A 33 4.77 -7.58 69.43
N PRO A 34 5.79 -8.47 69.42
CA PRO A 34 6.72 -8.57 68.30
C PRO A 34 6.03 -8.99 67.00
N ALA A 35 5.11 -9.97 67.08
CA ALA A 35 4.35 -10.42 65.92
C ALA A 35 3.43 -9.33 65.34
N LEU A 36 2.86 -8.47 66.19
CA LEU A 36 2.07 -7.32 65.75
C LEU A 36 2.93 -6.24 65.07
N ASP A 37 4.14 -6.02 65.57
CA ASP A 37 5.07 -5.06 64.97
C ASP A 37 5.62 -5.59 63.63
N ASP A 38 5.94 -6.88 63.51
CA ASP A 38 6.30 -7.53 62.25
C ASP A 38 5.17 -7.44 61.22
N LEU A 39 3.92 -7.67 61.63
CA LEU A 39 2.75 -7.51 60.76
C LEU A 39 2.56 -6.05 60.32
N ARG A 40 2.85 -5.07 61.18
CA ARG A 40 2.80 -3.65 60.84
C ARG A 40 3.88 -3.27 59.84
N GLU A 41 5.09 -3.80 59.99
CA GLU A 41 6.17 -3.58 59.04
C GLU A 41 5.85 -4.21 57.68
N ASN A 42 5.36 -5.45 57.67
CA ASN A 42 4.90 -6.12 56.45
C ASN A 42 3.76 -5.36 55.78
N ASN A 43 2.80 -4.83 56.54
CA ASN A 43 1.70 -4.03 55.98
C ASN A 43 2.23 -2.72 55.37
N LYS A 44 3.21 -2.06 56.00
CA LYS A 44 3.89 -0.89 55.42
C LYS A 44 4.62 -1.24 54.13
N LEU A 45 5.30 -2.39 54.08
CA LEU A 45 5.99 -2.86 52.88
C LEU A 45 5.02 -3.13 51.74
N LEU A 46 3.92 -3.85 52.01
CA LEU A 46 2.86 -4.12 51.04
C LEU A 46 2.24 -2.83 50.51
N LYS A 47 1.99 -1.83 51.38
CA LYS A 47 1.50 -0.51 50.94
C LYS A 47 2.47 0.19 49.98
N ARG A 48 3.78 0.08 50.21
CA ARG A 48 4.80 0.63 49.29
C ARG A 48 4.80 -0.10 47.95
N GLN A 49 4.72 -1.43 47.96
CA GLN A 49 4.64 -2.24 46.75
C GLN A 49 3.38 -1.93 45.94
N ILE A 50 2.23 -1.78 46.59
CA ILE A 50 0.97 -1.37 45.94
C ILE A 50 1.14 0.00 45.27
N ALA A 51 1.75 0.97 45.96
CA ALA A 51 1.98 2.30 45.38
C ALA A 51 2.94 2.24 44.17
N GLN A 52 3.97 1.38 44.22
CA GLN A 52 4.87 1.15 43.08
C GLN A 52 4.13 0.55 41.89
N LEU A 53 3.37 -0.53 42.10
CA LEU A 53 2.57 -1.17 41.05
C LEU A 53 1.54 -0.21 40.45
N GLN A 54 0.87 0.61 41.27
CA GLN A 54 -0.05 1.63 40.76
C GLN A 54 0.65 2.65 39.85
N THR A 55 1.89 3.02 40.18
CA THR A 55 2.69 3.92 39.34
C THR A 55 3.09 3.25 38.03
N GLU A 56 3.50 1.98 38.08
CA GLU A 56 3.85 1.20 36.89
C GLU A 56 2.65 0.99 35.96
N VAL A 57 1.48 0.65 36.50
CA VAL A 57 0.23 0.52 35.74
C VAL A 57 -0.09 1.83 35.02
N LYS A 58 -0.03 2.96 35.74
CA LYS A 58 -0.27 4.28 35.15
C LYS A 58 0.74 4.62 34.05
N ASN A 59 2.01 4.28 34.24
CA ASN A 59 3.03 4.49 33.21
C ASN A 59 2.78 3.62 31.97
N ASN A 60 2.38 2.36 32.16
CA ASN A 60 2.05 1.46 31.06
C ASN A 60 0.82 1.94 30.28
N GLU A 61 -0.20 2.47 30.96
CA GLU A 61 -1.36 3.09 30.30
C GLU A 61 -0.96 4.28 29.42
N LEU A 62 -0.10 5.17 29.92
CA LEU A 62 0.42 6.31 29.15
C LEU A 62 1.23 5.87 27.93
N VAL A 63 2.06 4.83 28.06
CA VAL A 63 2.82 4.28 26.94
C VAL A 63 1.89 3.65 25.90
N LYS A 64 0.87 2.91 26.36
CA LYS A 64 -0.14 2.32 25.48
C LYS A 64 -0.89 3.39 24.69
N GLU A 65 -1.36 4.44 25.35
CA GLU A 65 -2.06 5.55 24.69
C GLU A 65 -1.19 6.24 23.62
N LYS A 66 0.09 6.48 23.93
CA LYS A 66 1.05 7.02 22.95
C LYS A 66 1.23 6.09 21.75
N ASN A 67 1.36 4.79 22.00
CA ASN A 67 1.53 3.78 20.95
C ASN A 67 0.27 3.65 20.09
N ASP A 68 -0.92 3.71 20.68
CA ASP A 68 -2.19 3.69 19.96
C ASP A 68 -2.31 4.92 19.04
N GLY A 69 -1.93 6.10 19.52
CA GLY A 69 -1.87 7.32 18.72
C GLY A 69 -0.88 7.23 17.55
N LEU A 70 0.31 6.67 17.78
CA LEU A 70 1.29 6.43 16.72
C LEU A 70 0.76 5.41 15.70
N PHE A 71 0.17 4.31 16.17
CA PHE A 71 -0.40 3.28 15.31
C PHE A 71 -1.49 3.85 14.40
N LEU A 72 -2.39 4.66 14.95
CA LEU A 72 -3.43 5.32 14.18
C LEU A 72 -2.84 6.24 13.09
N LYS A 73 -1.82 7.02 13.45
CA LYS A 73 -1.13 7.90 12.50
C LYS A 73 -0.49 7.11 11.35
N TYR A 74 0.26 6.05 11.67
CA TYR A 74 0.89 5.21 10.65
C TYR A 74 -0.13 4.50 9.78
N ASN A 75 -1.24 4.01 10.35
CA ASN A 75 -2.27 3.34 9.57
C ASN A 75 -3.00 4.30 8.62
N ASN A 76 -3.22 5.55 9.05
CA ASN A 76 -3.79 6.60 8.19
C ASN A 76 -2.87 6.93 7.00
N GLU A 77 -1.56 7.11 7.25
CA GLU A 77 -0.59 7.31 6.17
C GLU A 77 -0.51 6.09 5.25
N ARG A 78 -0.51 4.88 5.80
CA ARG A 78 -0.53 3.63 5.02
C ARG A 78 -1.74 3.58 4.08
N PHE A 79 -2.92 3.95 4.57
CA PHE A 79 -4.14 3.97 3.77
C PHE A 79 -4.10 5.06 2.68
N LYS A 80 -3.54 6.23 3.00
CA LYS A 80 -3.33 7.32 2.04
C LYS A 80 -2.39 6.90 0.90
N TYR A 81 -1.28 6.25 1.23
CA TYR A 81 -0.35 5.72 0.23
C TYR A 81 -0.99 4.61 -0.61
N ALA A 82 -1.72 3.67 0.01
CA ALA A 82 -2.42 2.61 -0.71
C ALA A 82 -3.41 3.20 -1.74
N LYS A 83 -4.20 4.21 -1.36
CA LYS A 83 -5.08 4.93 -2.29
C LYS A 83 -4.32 5.60 -3.43
N ARG A 84 -3.17 6.21 -3.12
CA ARG A 84 -2.34 6.87 -4.14
C ARG A 84 -1.75 5.87 -5.12
N ILE A 85 -1.33 4.70 -4.65
CA ILE A 85 -0.82 3.61 -5.50
C ILE A 85 -1.91 3.19 -6.50
N VAL A 86 -3.11 2.86 -6.01
CA VAL A 86 -4.23 2.44 -6.88
C VAL A 86 -4.58 3.52 -7.92
N SER A 87 -4.58 4.79 -7.51
CA SER A 87 -4.79 5.92 -8.45
C SER A 87 -3.70 5.98 -9.52
N LEU A 88 -2.44 5.83 -9.14
CA LEU A 88 -1.32 5.88 -10.08
C LEU A 88 -1.30 4.66 -11.01
N GLU A 89 -1.66 3.48 -10.52
CA GLU A 89 -1.81 2.28 -11.36
C GLU A 89 -2.87 2.49 -12.44
N LYS A 90 -3.99 3.11 -12.08
CA LYS A 90 -5.02 3.49 -13.06
C LYS A 90 -4.49 4.50 -14.08
N ASP A 91 -3.82 5.56 -13.63
CA ASP A 91 -3.26 6.58 -14.52
C ASP A 91 -2.23 5.98 -15.50
N ILE A 92 -1.42 5.02 -15.02
CA ILE A 92 -0.46 4.28 -15.86
C ILE A 92 -1.19 3.48 -16.94
N GLU A 93 -2.26 2.78 -16.58
CA GLU A 93 -3.02 1.99 -17.54
C GLU A 93 -3.69 2.88 -18.60
N ASP A 94 -4.30 3.99 -18.18
CA ASP A 94 -4.88 4.97 -19.09
C ASP A 94 -3.82 5.57 -20.05
N LEU A 95 -2.60 5.80 -19.57
CA LEU A 95 -1.49 6.28 -20.39
C LEU A 95 -0.98 5.22 -21.37
N LYS A 96 -0.95 3.94 -21.00
CA LYS A 96 -0.59 2.85 -21.92
C LYS A 96 -1.59 2.74 -23.06
N CYS A 97 -2.89 2.75 -22.76
CA CYS A 97 -3.95 2.74 -23.77
C CYS A 97 -3.80 3.92 -24.75
N LYS A 98 -3.53 5.12 -24.23
CA LYS A 98 -3.27 6.30 -25.08
C LYS A 98 -2.03 6.12 -25.95
N LEU A 99 -0.96 5.56 -25.40
CA LEU A 99 0.28 5.33 -26.13
C LEU A 99 0.11 4.31 -27.26
N GLU A 100 -0.65 3.24 -27.04
CA GLU A 100 -0.99 2.28 -28.10
C GLU A 100 -1.81 2.94 -29.20
N TYR A 101 -2.85 3.71 -28.83
CA TYR A 101 -3.64 4.48 -29.79
C TYR A 101 -2.78 5.41 -30.66
N TRP A 102 -1.86 6.16 -30.05
CA TRP A 102 -0.98 7.06 -30.81
C TRP A 102 0.02 6.32 -31.70
N LYS A 103 0.51 5.15 -31.29
CA LYS A 103 1.36 4.31 -32.12
C LYS A 103 0.63 3.80 -33.37
N GLU A 104 -0.62 3.35 -33.21
CA GLU A 104 -1.42 2.94 -34.36
C GLU A 104 -1.66 4.10 -35.32
N GLU A 105 -1.94 5.29 -34.79
CA GLU A 105 -2.15 6.48 -35.59
C GLU A 105 -0.88 6.93 -36.32
N GLU A 106 0.28 6.83 -35.66
CA GLU A 106 1.58 7.07 -36.28
C GLU A 106 1.83 6.13 -37.47
N VAL A 107 1.55 4.82 -37.31
CA VAL A 107 1.70 3.85 -38.40
C VAL A 107 0.80 4.20 -39.58
N LYS A 108 -0.48 4.51 -39.34
CA LYS A 108 -1.39 4.92 -40.42
C LYS A 108 -0.90 6.18 -41.14
N LEU A 109 -0.39 7.17 -40.39
CA LEU A 109 0.17 8.38 -40.99
C LEU A 109 1.43 8.10 -41.80
N GLN A 110 2.30 7.20 -41.35
CA GLN A 110 3.48 6.77 -42.11
C GLN A 110 3.08 6.05 -43.41
N GLU A 111 2.08 5.17 -43.37
CA GLU A 111 1.52 4.52 -44.56
C GLU A 111 0.96 5.56 -45.55
N ASN A 112 0.18 6.52 -45.06
CA ASN A 112 -0.35 7.61 -45.87
C ASN A 112 0.75 8.48 -46.48
N ILE A 113 1.80 8.79 -45.72
CA ILE A 113 2.97 9.52 -46.25
C ILE A 113 3.65 8.71 -47.35
N CYS A 114 3.78 7.38 -47.19
CA CYS A 114 4.35 6.52 -48.21
C CYS A 114 3.52 6.56 -49.51
N LEU A 115 2.19 6.56 -49.40
CA LEU A 115 1.28 6.68 -50.54
C LEU A 115 1.41 8.04 -51.24
N ILE A 116 1.51 9.13 -50.47
CA ILE A 116 1.64 10.49 -51.01
C ILE A 116 3.02 10.72 -51.65
N LYS A 117 4.08 10.17 -51.05
CA LYS A 117 5.45 10.25 -51.58
C LYS A 117 5.64 9.37 -52.81
N GLN A 118 4.71 8.47 -53.13
CA GLN A 118 4.79 7.66 -54.33
C GLN A 118 4.58 8.56 -55.56
N PRO A 119 5.60 8.75 -56.42
CA PRO A 119 5.42 9.56 -57.61
C PRO A 119 4.37 8.91 -58.51
N SER A 120 3.57 9.70 -59.22
CA SER A 120 2.64 9.13 -60.20
C SER A 120 3.41 8.28 -61.21
N ALA A 121 2.82 7.20 -61.72
CA ALA A 121 3.49 6.31 -62.68
C ALA A 121 4.10 7.06 -63.87
N ASN A 122 3.47 8.16 -64.29
CA ASN A 122 3.97 9.04 -65.36
C ASN A 122 5.17 9.88 -64.90
N THR A 123 5.13 10.45 -63.70
CA THR A 123 6.25 11.24 -63.15
C THR A 123 7.48 10.36 -62.90
N LEU A 124 7.25 9.17 -62.33
CA LEU A 124 8.28 8.16 -62.09
C LEU A 124 8.91 7.67 -63.40
N PHE A 125 8.08 7.44 -64.43
CA PHE A 125 8.55 7.04 -65.75
C PHE A 125 9.39 8.14 -66.41
N LEU A 126 8.95 9.39 -66.35
CA LEU A 126 9.69 10.53 -66.92
C LEU A 126 11.02 10.79 -66.19
N GLU A 127 11.07 10.64 -64.86
CA GLU A 127 12.32 10.75 -64.09
C GLU A 127 13.28 9.60 -64.35
N LEU A 128 12.79 8.36 -64.46
CA LEU A 128 13.63 7.23 -64.83
C LEU A 128 14.16 7.39 -66.25
N MET A 129 13.37 7.87 -67.20
CA MET A 129 13.81 8.16 -68.57
C MET A 129 14.83 9.32 -68.63
N SER A 130 14.78 10.29 -67.71
CA SER A 130 15.69 11.44 -67.70
C SER A 130 16.98 11.19 -66.94
N GLY A 131 16.93 10.40 -65.86
CA GLY A 131 18.08 10.12 -64.98
C GLY A 131 18.79 8.79 -65.24
N PHE A 132 18.10 7.80 -65.81
CA PHE A 132 18.64 6.47 -66.10
C PHE A 132 18.59 6.21 -67.60
N ASN A 133 19.63 5.56 -68.12
CA ASN A 133 19.68 5.18 -69.53
C ASN A 133 18.84 3.91 -69.72
N LEU A 134 17.51 4.07 -69.76
CA LEU A 134 16.57 2.96 -69.93
C LEU A 134 16.64 2.44 -71.37
N GLN A 135 17.03 1.17 -71.53
CA GLN A 135 17.02 0.50 -72.82
C GLN A 135 15.99 -0.63 -72.82
N PHE A 136 15.05 -0.56 -73.77
CA PHE A 136 14.00 -1.56 -73.95
C PHE A 136 14.40 -2.51 -75.08
N TYR A 137 14.54 -3.80 -74.77
CA TYR A 137 14.85 -4.85 -75.75
C TYR A 137 13.89 -6.01 -75.62
N LYS A 138 13.15 -6.35 -76.68
CA LYS A 138 12.34 -7.59 -76.84
C LYS A 138 11.99 -8.32 -75.53
N LYS A 139 11.16 -7.69 -74.69
CA LYS A 139 10.65 -8.17 -73.38
C LYS A 139 11.53 -7.95 -72.13
N LYS A 140 12.60 -7.17 -72.20
CA LYS A 140 13.44 -6.79 -71.06
C LYS A 140 13.63 -5.27 -71.00
N CYS A 141 13.65 -4.73 -69.78
CA CYS A 141 14.05 -3.36 -69.51
C CYS A 141 15.38 -3.39 -68.77
N LYS A 142 16.37 -2.68 -69.32
CA LYS A 142 17.66 -2.48 -68.67
C LYS A 142 17.73 -1.04 -68.18
N ALA A 143 17.83 -0.85 -66.87
CA ALA A 143 18.06 0.44 -66.24
C ALA A 143 19.52 0.55 -65.83
N ILE A 144 20.22 1.53 -66.41
CA ILE A 144 21.64 1.77 -66.12
C ILE A 144 21.75 3.06 -65.30
N ASN A 145 22.23 2.93 -64.06
CA ASN A 145 22.60 4.07 -63.22
C ASN A 145 24.02 4.50 -63.58
N VAL A 146 24.14 5.49 -64.47
CA VAL A 146 25.45 5.96 -64.94
C VAL A 146 26.31 6.54 -63.80
N LYS A 147 25.69 7.06 -62.72
CA LYS A 147 26.42 7.66 -61.59
C LYS A 147 26.99 6.63 -60.61
N LYS A 148 26.30 5.50 -60.40
CA LYS A 148 26.72 4.44 -59.47
C LYS A 148 27.31 3.21 -60.16
N ASN A 149 27.28 3.17 -61.49
CA ASN A 149 27.65 2.02 -62.30
C ASN A 149 26.83 0.75 -62.01
N ASP A 150 25.59 0.94 -61.53
CA ASP A 150 24.65 -0.14 -61.25
C ASP A 150 23.79 -0.44 -62.48
N VAL A 151 23.54 -1.72 -62.73
CA VAL A 151 22.70 -2.21 -63.83
C VAL A 151 21.60 -3.07 -63.24
N ILE A 152 20.36 -2.63 -63.41
CA ILE A 152 19.17 -3.38 -63.01
C ILE A 152 18.49 -3.85 -64.29
N GLU A 153 18.33 -5.17 -64.45
CA GLU A 153 17.65 -5.77 -65.59
C GLU A 153 16.34 -6.42 -65.10
N ILE A 154 15.22 -6.05 -65.74
CA ILE A 154 13.88 -6.51 -65.36
C ILE A 154 13.22 -7.15 -66.57
N ASP A 155 12.77 -8.40 -66.41
CA ASP A 155 11.92 -9.06 -67.39
C ASP A 155 10.53 -8.41 -67.42
N MET A 156 10.11 -7.99 -68.61
CA MET A 156 8.84 -7.33 -68.90
C MET A 156 7.79 -8.29 -69.46
N GLU A 157 8.02 -9.60 -69.42
CA GLU A 157 7.09 -10.57 -69.99
C GLU A 157 5.76 -10.57 -69.21
N GLY A 158 4.69 -10.11 -69.87
CA GLY A 158 3.31 -10.11 -69.34
C GLY A 158 2.94 -8.96 -68.40
N MET A 159 3.86 -8.02 -68.09
CA MET A 159 3.59 -6.90 -67.18
C MET A 159 3.22 -5.61 -67.91
N LYS A 160 2.29 -4.83 -67.35
CA LYS A 160 1.93 -3.50 -67.88
C LYS A 160 3.02 -2.48 -67.51
N ASN A 161 3.21 -1.46 -68.34
CA ASN A 161 4.27 -0.46 -68.17
C ASN A 161 4.36 0.14 -66.75
N HIS A 162 3.23 0.41 -66.08
CA HIS A 162 3.21 0.96 -64.71
C HIS A 162 3.70 -0.02 -63.62
N GLU A 163 3.56 -1.33 -63.83
CA GLU A 163 4.02 -2.37 -62.90
C GLU A 163 5.54 -2.52 -62.98
N ILE A 164 6.09 -2.37 -64.19
CA ILE A 164 7.53 -2.36 -64.45
C ILE A 164 8.17 -1.15 -63.76
N THR A 165 7.59 0.05 -63.91
CA THR A 165 8.11 1.27 -63.27
C THR A 165 8.11 1.16 -61.75
N ASN A 166 7.04 0.60 -61.16
CA ASN A 166 6.95 0.37 -59.71
C ASN A 166 7.97 -0.68 -59.22
N ARG A 167 8.26 -1.72 -60.02
CA ARG A 167 9.32 -2.70 -59.69
C ARG A 167 10.69 -2.06 -59.69
N VAL A 168 11.02 -1.27 -60.71
CA VAL A 168 12.30 -0.53 -60.78
C VAL A 168 12.48 0.35 -59.54
N TRP A 169 11.45 1.10 -59.14
CA TRP A 169 11.50 1.97 -57.96
C TRP A 169 11.68 1.22 -56.65
N ARG A 170 11.01 0.07 -56.48
CA ARG A 170 11.17 -0.77 -55.28
C ARG A 170 12.53 -1.48 -55.19
N SER A 171 13.22 -1.62 -56.33
CA SER A 171 14.55 -2.25 -56.40
C SER A 171 15.73 -1.26 -56.31
N LEU A 172 15.45 0.05 -56.29
CA LEU A 172 16.42 1.13 -56.09
C LEU A 172 16.50 1.54 -54.61
#